data_AF-A0A357T493-F1
#
_entry.id   AF-A0A357T493-F1
#
_cell.length_a   1.000
_cell.length_b   1.000
_cell.length_c   1.000
_cell.angle_alpha   90.00
_cell.angle_beta   90.00
_cell.angle_gamma   90.00
#
_symmetry.space_group_name_H-M   'P 1'
#
loop_
_entity.id
_entity.type
_entity.pdbx_description
1 polymer ?
#
loop_
_entity_poly.entity_id
_entity_poly.type
_entity_poly.pdbx_seq_one_letter_code
_entity_poly.pdbx_strand_id
1 'polypeptide(L)'
;YLMKNKEEKVIYVGKAISLRQRVRSYFQSSANHSPRIARMVEQVARVDFITTTSEVEALALECNLIKEHRPKYNVRLRDDKQY
;
A
#
# COMPACT_ATOMS: atom_id res chain seq x y z
N TYR A 1 3.66 -3.64 3.95
CA TYR A 1 4.02 -2.22 4.09
C TYR A 1 2.77 -1.39 4.27
N LEU A 2 2.92 -0.23 4.91
CA LEU A 2 1.86 0.71 5.22
C LEU A 2 2.27 2.08 4.68
N MET A 3 1.37 2.73 3.97
CA MET A 3 1.54 4.11 3.54
C MET A 3 0.65 5.00 4.41
N LYS A 4 1.26 6.06 4.96
CA LYS A 4 0.63 6.99 5.87
C LYS A 4 0.61 8.40 5.30
N ASN A 5 -0.42 9.17 5.65
CA ASN A 5 -0.47 10.60 5.36
C ASN A 5 0.31 11.43 6.40
N LYS A 6 0.30 12.76 6.24
CA LYS A 6 0.96 13.70 7.17
C LYS A 6 0.38 13.68 8.59
N GLU A 7 -0.80 13.10 8.78
CA GLU A 7 -1.49 12.96 10.07
C GLU A 7 -1.22 11.58 10.71
N GLU A 8 -0.20 10.85 10.22
CA GLU A 8 0.12 9.46 10.61
C GLU A 8 -1.00 8.43 10.38
N LYS A 9 -2.06 8.80 9.64
CA LYS A 9 -3.16 7.90 9.31
C LYS A 9 -2.76 6.94 8.20
N VAL A 10 -2.97 5.65 8.42
CA VAL A 10 -2.77 4.61 7.40
C VAL A 10 -3.82 4.79 6.29
N ILE A 11 -3.35 5.13 5.09
CA ILE A 11 -4.20 5.36 3.92
C ILE A 11 -4.16 4.17 2.94
N TYR A 12 -3.09 3.38 2.96
CA TYR A 12 -2.95 2.17 2.17
C TYR A 12 -2.07 1.11 2.85
N VAL A 13 -2.38 -0.16 2.65
CA VAL A 13 -1.64 -1.34 3.12
C VAL A 13 -1.42 -2.27 1.92
N GLY A 14 -0.22 -2.82 1.78
CA GLY A 14 0.07 -3.79 0.73
C GLY A 14 1.20 -4.76 1.10
N LYS A 15 1.26 -5.91 0.44
CA LYS A 15 2.41 -6.84 0.50
C LYS A 15 3.36 -6.67 -0.69
N ALA A 16 4.63 -6.99 -0.48
CA ALA A 16 5.66 -6.96 -1.52
C ALA A 16 6.80 -7.92 -1.19
N ILE A 17 7.25 -8.67 -2.20
CA ILE A 17 8.49 -9.46 -2.14
C ILE A 17 9.70 -8.51 -2.05
N SER A 18 9.73 -7.48 -2.89
CA SER A 18 10.72 -6.40 -2.82
C SER A 18 10.05 -5.07 -2.51
N LEU A 19 10.20 -4.60 -1.27
CA LEU A 19 9.66 -3.31 -0.85
C LEU A 19 10.24 -2.16 -1.69
N ARG A 20 11.54 -2.20 -1.99
CA ARG A 20 12.22 -1.17 -2.78
C ARG A 20 11.62 -1.04 -4.17
N GLN A 21 11.45 -2.17 -4.88
CA GLN A 21 10.85 -2.14 -6.22
C GLN A 21 9.39 -1.69 -6.16
N ARG A 22 8.64 -2.17 -5.17
CA ARG A 22 7.23 -1.81 -5.00
C ARG A 22 7.05 -0.33 -4.73
N VAL A 23 7.80 0.24 -3.78
CA VAL A 23 7.77 1.68 -3.50
C VAL A 23 8.17 2.46 -4.75
N ARG A 24 9.28 2.09 -5.40
CA ARG A 24 9.74 2.77 -6.63
C ARG A 24 8.65 2.80 -7.71
N SER A 25 7.86 1.75 -7.86
CA SER A 25 6.77 1.70 -8.85
C SER A 25 5.67 2.76 -8.64
N TYR A 26 5.52 3.31 -7.43
CA TYR A 26 4.55 4.37 -7.12
C TYR A 26 5.09 5.79 -7.33
N PHE A 27 6.41 5.97 -7.28
CA PHE A 27 7.04 7.31 -7.30
C PHE A 27 7.85 7.56 -8.57
N GLN A 28 7.81 6.63 -9.54
CA GLN A 28 8.42 6.84 -10.85
C GLN A 28 7.57 7.77 -11.71
N SER A 29 8.20 8.79 -12.30
CA SER A 29 7.52 9.79 -13.14
C SER A 29 6.88 9.21 -14.41
N SER A 30 7.40 8.08 -14.91
CA SER A 30 6.85 7.36 -16.07
C SER A 30 5.71 6.40 -15.70
N ALA A 31 5.34 6.31 -14.42
CA ALA A 31 4.28 5.42 -14.01
C ALA A 31 2.93 5.96 -14.46
N ASN A 32 2.30 5.26 -15.42
CA ASN A 32 0.93 5.51 -15.85
C ASN A 32 -0.05 5.07 -14.75
N HIS A 33 -0.08 5.84 -13.67
CA HIS A 33 -0.99 5.63 -12.56
C HIS A 33 -2.40 6.07 -12.94
N SER A 34 -3.39 5.32 -12.46
CA SER A 34 -4.76 5.83 -12.47
C SER A 34 -4.81 7.11 -11.62
N PRO A 35 -5.70 8.07 -11.93
CA PRO A 35 -5.84 9.31 -11.15
C PRO A 35 -6.01 9.07 -9.65
N ARG A 36 -6.56 7.91 -9.29
CA ARG A 36 -6.74 7.48 -7.91
C ARG A 36 -5.45 7.08 -7.21
N ILE A 37 -4.57 6.33 -7.89
CA ILE A 37 -3.25 5.99 -7.36
C ILE A 37 -2.39 7.25 -7.26
N ALA A 38 -2.43 8.12 -8.28
CA ALA A 38 -1.71 9.41 -8.24
C ALA A 38 -2.11 10.24 -7.00
N ARG A 39 -3.42 10.42 -6.75
CA ARG A 39 -3.93 11.10 -5.54
C ARG A 39 -3.55 10.43 -4.23
N MET A 40 -3.43 9.09 -4.23
CA MET A 40 -2.96 8.37 -3.04
C MET A 40 -1.49 8.71 -2.77
N VAL A 41 -0.66 8.62 -3.81
CA VAL A 41 0.78 8.87 -3.76
C VAL A 41 1.09 10.30 -3.31
N GLU A 42 0.35 11.28 -3.81
CA GLU A 42 0.44 12.68 -3.37
C GLU A 42 0.17 12.89 -1.86
N GLN A 43 -0.65 12.02 -1.25
CA GLN A 43 -0.97 12.09 0.17
C GLN A 43 0.02 11.31 1.04
N VAL A 44 0.88 10.46 0.46
CA VAL A 44 1.86 9.68 1.23
C VAL A 44 2.92 10.61 1.78
N ALA A 45 3.02 10.65 3.11
CA ALA A 45 4.10 11.34 3.82
C ALA A 45 5.14 10.35 4.37
N ARG A 46 4.72 9.12 4.68
CA ARG A 46 5.58 8.11 5.30
C ARG A 46 5.23 6.70 4.82
N VAL A 47 6.24 5.86 4.69
CA VAL A 47 6.10 4.43 4.39
C VAL A 47 6.75 3.61 5.50
N ASP A 48 5.96 2.77 6.16
CA ASP A 48 6.41 1.81 7.16
C ASP A 48 6.33 0.39 6.62
N PHE A 49 7.11 -0.53 7.19
CA PHE A 49 7.08 -1.93 6.80
C PHE A 49 7.39 -2.87 7.95
N ILE A 50 6.89 -4.09 7.79
CA ILE A 50 7.13 -5.23 8.68
C ILE A 50 7.62 -6.35 7.78
N THR A 51 8.74 -6.97 8.14
CA THR A 51 9.30 -8.12 7.43
C THR A 51 8.62 -9.40 7.91
N THR A 52 8.28 -10.29 6.99
CA THR A 52 7.73 -11.62 7.27
C THR A 52 8.62 -12.69 6.66
N THR A 53 8.52 -13.92 7.16
CA THR A 53 9.39 -15.02 6.72
C THR A 53 8.81 -15.78 5.52
N SER A 54 7.49 -15.68 5.32
CA SER A 54 6.80 -16.32 4.20
C SER A 54 5.75 -15.41 3.55
N GLU A 55 5.32 -15.78 2.35
CA GLU A 55 4.23 -15.09 1.65
C GLU A 55 2.88 -15.25 2.35
N VAL A 56 2.66 -16.41 3.00
CA VAL A 56 1.42 -16.69 3.75
C VAL A 56 1.30 -15.78 4.96
N GLU A 57 2.40 -15.59 5.70
CA GLU A 57 2.44 -14.62 6.80
C GLU A 57 2.22 -13.19 6.31
N ALA A 58 2.85 -12.81 5.19
CA ALA A 58 2.66 -11.49 4.59
C ALA A 58 1.19 -11.21 4.24
N LEU A 59 0.51 -12.21 3.67
CA LEU A 59 -0.91 -12.15 3.31
C LEU A 59 -1.81 -12.06 4.54
N ALA A 60 -1.55 -12.87 5.56
CA ALA A 60 -2.30 -12.85 6.81
C ALA A 60 -2.15 -11.50 7.52
N LEU A 61 -0.92 -10.99 7.61
CA LEU A 61 -0.61 -9.69 8.20
C LEU A 61 -1.27 -8.54 7.42
N GLU A 62 -1.20 -8.57 6.09
CA GLU A 62 -1.90 -7.61 5.23
C GLU A 62 -3.42 -7.61 5.50
N CYS A 63 -4.05 -8.78 5.51
CA CYS A 63 -5.47 -8.91 5.81
C CYS A 63 -5.82 -8.32 7.18
N ASN A 64 -5.01 -8.60 8.20
CA ASN A 64 -5.24 -8.08 9.55
C ASN A 64 -5.11 -6.57 9.62
N LEU A 65 -4.05 -6.00 9.04
CA LEU A 65 -3.83 -4.54 9.00
C LEU A 65 -4.91 -3.80 8.19
N ILE A 66 -5.42 -4.41 7.11
CA ILE A 66 -6.54 -3.85 6.36
C ILE A 66 -7.82 -3.84 7.20
N LYS A 67 -8.09 -4.93 7.94
CA LYS A 67 -9.27 -5.03 8.82
C LYS A 67 -9.20 -4.02 9.98
N GLU A 68 -8.02 -3.88 10.57
CA GLU A 68 -7.76 -2.99 11.70
C GLU A 68 -7.87 -1.51 11.30
N HIS A 69 -7.13 -1.10 10.26
CA HIS A 69 -7.04 0.32 9.90
C HIS A 69 -8.12 0.78 8.90
N ARG A 70 -8.79 -0.16 8.22
CA ARG A 70 -9.76 0.09 7.13
C ARG A 70 -9.31 1.22 6.19
N PRO A 71 -8.12 1.10 5.57
CA PRO A 71 -7.53 2.23 4.86
C PRO A 71 -8.39 2.66 3.67
N LYS A 72 -8.54 3.98 3.51
CA LYS A 72 -9.37 4.60 2.46
C LYS A 72 -9.09 4.05 1.07
N TYR A 73 -7.83 3.77 0.76
CA TYR A 73 -7.43 3.32 -0.56
C TYR A 73 -7.48 1.78 -0.73
N ASN A 74 -7.48 0.97 0.32
CA ASN A 74 -7.60 -0.49 0.20
C ASN A 74 -8.99 -0.96 -0.22
N VAL A 75 -10.05 -0.37 0.34
CA VAL A 75 -11.43 -0.80 0.09
C VAL A 75 -11.84 -0.53 -1.36
N ARG A 76 -11.50 0.64 -1.89
CA ARG A 76 -11.84 1.05 -3.25
C ARG A 76 -10.83 0.58 -4.32
N LEU A 77 -9.70 -0.05 -3.92
CA LEU A 77 -8.72 -0.66 -4.85
C LEU A 77 -9.04 -2.13 -5.15
N ARG A 78 -9.99 -2.75 -4.44
CA ARG A 78 -10.38 -4.14 -4.66
C ARG A 78 -11.04 -4.39 -6.02
N ASP A 79 -11.64 -3.38 -6.65
CA ASP A 79 -12.41 -3.58 -7.89
C ASP A 79 -11.56 -3.68 -9.16
N ASP A 80 -10.38 -3.07 -9.22
CA ASP A 80 -9.74 -2.86 -10.53
C ASP A 80 -8.60 -3.81 -10.89
N LYS A 81 -8.01 -4.55 -9.95
CA LYS A 81 -7.00 -5.55 -10.29
C LYS A 81 -7.08 -6.76 -9.36
N GLN A 82 -7.42 -7.89 -9.97
CA GLN A 82 -7.19 -9.23 -9.43
C GLN A 82 -5.82 -9.30 -8.76
N TYR A 83 -5.82 -9.82 -7.53
CA TYR A 83 -4.68 -10.50 -6.95
C TYR A 83 -4.59 -11.90 -7.52
#